data_AF-A0A5S4EVT6-F1
#
_entry.id   AF-A0A5S4EVT6-F1
#
_cell.length_a   1.000
_cell.length_b   1.000
_cell.length_c   1.000
_cell.angle_alpha   90.00
_cell.angle_beta   90.00
_cell.angle_gamma   90.00
#
_symmetry.space_group_name_H-M   'P 1'
#
loop_
_entity.id
_entity.type
_entity.pdbx_description
1 polymer ?
#
loop_
_entity_poly.entity_id
_entity_poly.type
_entity_poly.pdbx_seq_one_letter_code
_entity_poly.pdbx_strand_id
1 'polypeptide(L)'
;MRPHRLTLTAFGSFPGTETVDFDVLAEAGLFLVHGPTGAGKTTILDALCFALYGQVPGQRNSARSLRCDHAPPSAGPSVTLEVSIRGRLLRIQRSPAWHRPKLRGTGFTEEKSKVVVSERLGSSWHGLTTRLDEAGDLVGGLLGMNADQFWQVAMLPQGDFAKFLRADGEERAKLLERLFTVKVFTAAESWLAEQRKLAWREAQELRQQVDFAIQRVEEAAGDGLRTSLTHPAPAETPPDPGTDPLRWAGALLDAARAVVVRTAQEDAAAGQALRAARLRFDQATALADRQRRHAEALTARRTLDERADERADLQAILDDAARADRVIPLITATRQREEAAAKARTMAADALSRARP
;
A
#
# COMPACT_ATOMS: atom_id res chain seq x y z
N MET A 1 48.27 -24.64 14.70
CA MET A 1 48.74 -25.70 13.79
C MET A 1 50.24 -25.85 14.01
N ARG A 2 50.78 -27.08 14.01
CA ARG A 2 52.21 -27.35 14.21
C ARG A 2 52.70 -28.35 13.17
N PRO A 3 53.58 -27.97 12.23
CA PRO A 3 54.22 -28.93 11.32
C PRO A 3 55.24 -29.77 12.09
N HIS A 4 55.31 -31.07 11.78
CA HIS A 4 56.25 -32.03 12.38
C HIS A 4 57.31 -32.44 11.37
N ARG A 5 56.90 -32.80 10.16
CA ARG A 5 57.81 -33.27 9.12
C ARG A 5 57.29 -32.90 7.74
N LEU A 6 58.17 -32.42 6.88
CA LEU A 6 57.88 -32.14 5.48
C LEU A 6 58.87 -32.89 4.59
N THR A 7 58.37 -33.79 3.77
CA THR A 7 59.13 -34.52 2.76
C THR A 7 58.70 -34.06 1.38
N LEU A 8 59.66 -33.72 0.54
CA LEU A 8 59.43 -33.23 -0.82
C LEU A 8 60.32 -34.00 -1.80
N THR A 9 59.72 -34.48 -2.88
CA THR A 9 60.40 -35.26 -3.92
C THR A 9 60.14 -34.61 -5.27
N ALA A 10 61.20 -34.37 -6.06
CA ALA A 10 61.09 -33.84 -7.42
C ALA A 10 60.20 -32.58 -7.52
N PHE A 11 60.25 -31.69 -6.51
CA PHE A 11 59.34 -30.57 -6.34
C PHE A 11 60.09 -29.22 -6.33
N GLY A 12 59.65 -28.29 -7.17
CA GLY A 12 60.26 -26.96 -7.33
C GLY A 12 61.77 -27.01 -7.62
N SER A 13 62.60 -26.48 -6.71
CA SER A 13 64.06 -26.48 -6.85
C SER A 13 64.77 -27.78 -6.44
N PHE A 14 64.04 -28.77 -5.91
CA PHE A 14 64.65 -30.00 -5.38
C PHE A 14 64.42 -31.20 -6.32
N PRO A 15 65.47 -31.74 -6.97
CA PRO A 15 65.34 -32.88 -7.89
C PRO A 15 65.22 -34.23 -7.17
N GLY A 16 65.78 -34.34 -5.97
CA GLY A 16 65.77 -35.55 -5.13
C GLY A 16 64.63 -35.56 -4.12
N THR A 17 64.73 -36.46 -3.13
CA THR A 17 63.85 -36.50 -1.96
C THR A 17 64.56 -35.84 -0.80
N GLU A 18 64.02 -34.72 -0.33
CA GLU A 18 64.52 -33.99 0.84
C GLU A 18 63.49 -34.07 1.96
N THR A 19 63.96 -34.15 3.21
CA THR A 19 63.08 -34.15 4.39
C THR A 19 63.53 -33.11 5.39
N VAL A 20 62.59 -32.28 5.82
CA VAL A 20 62.75 -31.30 6.89
C VAL A 20 62.01 -31.82 8.11
N ASP A 21 62.75 -32.09 9.19
CA ASP A 21 62.19 -32.45 10.48
C ASP A 21 62.00 -31.19 11.33
N PHE A 22 60.76 -30.72 11.42
CA PHE A 22 60.42 -29.52 12.18
C PHE A 22 60.42 -29.78 13.68
N ASP A 23 60.26 -31.01 14.16
CA ASP A 23 60.31 -31.27 15.61
C ASP A 23 61.72 -31.07 16.15
N VAL A 24 62.76 -31.44 15.38
CA VAL A 24 64.16 -31.14 15.70
C VAL A 24 64.43 -29.63 15.68
N LEU A 25 63.84 -28.91 14.72
CA LEU A 25 64.04 -27.46 14.57
C LEU A 25 63.22 -26.62 15.57
N ALA A 26 62.08 -27.14 16.03
CA ALA A 26 61.13 -26.43 16.89
C ALA A 26 61.54 -26.41 18.37
N GLU A 27 62.53 -27.22 18.79
CA GLU A 27 63.04 -27.23 20.16
C GLU A 27 63.51 -25.84 20.62
N ALA A 28 64.05 -25.04 19.70
CA ALA A 28 64.50 -23.66 19.95
C ALA A 28 63.42 -22.58 19.75
N GLY A 29 62.21 -22.94 19.30
CA GLY A 29 61.09 -22.01 19.03
C GLY A 29 61.26 -21.10 17.80
N LEU A 30 62.49 -20.90 17.31
CA LEU A 30 62.82 -20.14 16.11
C LEU A 30 63.93 -20.86 15.32
N PHE A 31 63.76 -20.99 14.00
CA PHE A 31 64.77 -21.55 13.12
C PHE A 31 64.98 -20.66 11.88
N LEU A 32 66.19 -20.70 11.33
CA LEU A 32 66.58 -19.92 10.16
C LEU A 32 66.85 -20.84 8.97
N VAL A 33 66.16 -20.59 7.85
CA VAL A 33 66.47 -21.23 6.57
C VAL A 33 67.40 -20.31 5.78
N HIS A 34 68.70 -20.60 5.78
CA HIS A 34 69.71 -19.82 5.07
C HIS A 34 70.21 -20.54 3.80
N GLY A 35 70.72 -19.77 2.84
CA GLY A 35 71.27 -20.30 1.58
C GLY A 35 71.29 -19.23 0.48
N PRO A 36 72.02 -19.43 -0.63
CA PRO A 36 72.06 -18.47 -1.72
C PRO A 36 70.69 -18.25 -2.37
N THR A 37 70.51 -17.13 -3.06
CA THR A 37 69.29 -16.89 -3.86
C THR A 37 69.15 -17.99 -4.90
N GLY A 38 67.95 -18.57 -5.02
CA GLY A 38 67.71 -19.71 -5.91
C GLY A 38 67.94 -21.10 -5.28
N ALA A 39 68.44 -21.20 -4.04
CA ALA A 39 68.67 -22.47 -3.35
C ALA A 39 67.39 -23.23 -2.93
N GLY A 40 66.20 -22.84 -3.38
CA GLY A 40 64.95 -23.52 -3.01
C GLY A 40 64.36 -23.16 -1.65
N LYS A 41 64.84 -22.11 -0.96
CA LYS A 41 64.27 -21.65 0.33
C LYS A 41 62.76 -21.41 0.26
N THR A 42 62.32 -20.70 -0.78
CA THR A 42 60.90 -20.46 -1.01
C THR A 42 60.15 -21.74 -1.41
N THR A 43 60.81 -22.70 -2.06
CA THR A 43 60.21 -24.00 -2.41
C THR A 43 59.82 -24.80 -1.17
N ILE A 44 60.55 -24.70 -0.05
CA ILE A 44 60.17 -25.35 1.22
C ILE A 44 58.84 -24.77 1.73
N LEU A 45 58.69 -23.45 1.69
CA LEU A 45 57.46 -22.76 2.10
C LEU A 45 56.30 -23.05 1.13
N ASP A 46 56.58 -23.05 -0.17
CA ASP A 46 55.60 -23.39 -1.21
C ASP A 46 55.12 -24.84 -1.05
N ALA A 47 56.01 -25.77 -0.71
CA ALA A 47 55.67 -27.17 -0.44
C ALA A 47 54.75 -27.30 0.78
N LEU A 48 55.00 -26.56 1.87
CA LEU A 48 54.12 -26.54 3.04
C LEU A 48 52.70 -26.08 2.67
N CYS A 49 52.58 -24.98 1.93
CA CYS A 49 51.30 -24.47 1.43
C CYS A 49 50.61 -25.45 0.49
N PHE A 50 51.36 -26.02 -0.45
CA PHE A 50 50.86 -26.99 -1.39
C PHE A 50 50.33 -28.22 -0.68
N ALA A 51 51.01 -28.72 0.35
CA ALA A 51 50.53 -29.85 1.14
C ALA A 51 49.20 -29.55 1.83
N LEU A 52 49.03 -28.35 2.42
CA LEU A 52 47.81 -27.97 3.12
C LEU A 52 46.64 -27.73 2.14
N TYR A 53 46.82 -26.85 1.16
CA TYR A 53 45.74 -26.31 0.33
C TYR A 53 45.73 -26.82 -1.11
N GLY A 54 46.74 -27.58 -1.54
CA GLY A 54 46.89 -28.01 -2.93
C GLY A 54 47.30 -26.89 -3.89
N GLN A 55 47.69 -25.74 -3.36
CA GLN A 55 48.02 -24.52 -4.09
C GLN A 55 49.24 -23.84 -3.48
N VAL A 56 50.00 -23.12 -4.31
CA VAL A 56 51.17 -22.33 -3.87
C VAL A 56 50.85 -20.83 -3.88
N PRO A 57 51.46 -20.01 -3.00
CA PRO A 57 51.22 -18.57 -2.97
C PRO A 57 51.59 -17.84 -4.27
N GLY A 58 50.77 -16.85 -4.64
CA GLY A 58 51.02 -15.89 -5.73
C GLY A 58 50.75 -16.40 -7.15
N GLN A 59 51.19 -15.64 -8.16
CA GLN A 59 51.02 -15.98 -9.61
C GLN A 59 51.75 -17.27 -10.05
N ARG A 60 52.42 -17.96 -9.13
CA ARG A 60 53.12 -19.24 -9.37
C ARG A 60 52.17 -20.41 -9.50
N ASN A 61 50.94 -20.27 -9.00
CA ASN A 61 49.90 -21.29 -9.05
C ASN A 61 49.39 -21.55 -10.48
N SER A 62 49.55 -20.59 -11.40
CA SER A 62 49.03 -20.66 -12.79
C SER A 62 50.10 -20.79 -13.88
N ALA A 63 51.37 -20.53 -13.58
CA ALA A 63 52.40 -20.31 -14.61
C ALA A 63 53.52 -21.37 -14.69
N ARG A 64 53.65 -22.31 -13.74
CA ARG A 64 54.72 -23.31 -13.75
C ARG A 64 54.26 -24.70 -13.31
N SER A 65 54.79 -25.72 -13.99
CA SER A 65 54.83 -27.08 -13.45
C SER A 65 55.52 -27.04 -12.09
N LEU A 66 54.88 -27.60 -11.06
CA LEU A 66 55.45 -27.70 -9.71
C LEU A 66 56.53 -28.80 -9.61
N ARG A 67 56.75 -29.56 -10.69
CA ARG A 67 57.83 -30.57 -10.80
C ARG A 67 59.18 -29.89 -11.03
N CYS A 68 60.22 -30.40 -10.38
CA CYS A 68 61.59 -30.00 -10.65
C CYS A 68 62.04 -30.50 -12.03
N ASP A 69 62.47 -29.59 -12.92
CA ASP A 69 62.93 -29.94 -14.26
C ASP A 69 64.23 -30.77 -14.25
N HIS A 70 65.03 -30.64 -13.20
CA HIS A 70 66.27 -31.40 -13.00
C HIS A 70 66.04 -32.79 -12.41
N ALA A 71 64.81 -33.17 -12.07
CA ALA A 71 64.50 -34.51 -11.56
C ALA A 71 64.51 -35.55 -12.70
N PRO A 72 64.92 -36.81 -12.44
CA PRO A 72 64.82 -37.90 -13.40
C PRO A 72 63.40 -38.00 -14.01
N PRO A 73 63.23 -38.28 -15.31
CA PRO A 73 61.91 -38.33 -15.95
C PRO A 73 60.92 -39.30 -15.27
N SER A 74 61.41 -40.34 -14.61
CA SER A 74 60.60 -41.30 -13.85
C SER A 74 60.21 -40.83 -12.44
N ALA A 75 60.83 -39.78 -11.91
CA ALA A 75 60.54 -39.23 -10.59
C ALA A 75 59.35 -38.27 -10.64
N GLY A 76 58.26 -38.66 -9.98
CA GLY A 76 57.05 -37.83 -9.84
C GLY A 76 57.17 -36.82 -8.70
N PRO A 77 56.63 -35.60 -8.87
CA PRO A 77 56.59 -34.61 -7.81
C PRO A 77 55.66 -35.07 -6.69
N SER A 78 56.14 -35.07 -5.45
CA SER A 78 55.28 -35.33 -4.30
C SER A 78 55.69 -34.51 -3.09
N VAL A 79 54.71 -34.13 -2.28
CA VAL A 79 54.92 -33.46 -1.01
C VAL A 79 54.10 -34.17 0.06
N THR A 80 54.76 -34.55 1.14
CA THR A 80 54.14 -35.17 2.32
C THR A 80 54.38 -34.29 3.53
N LEU A 81 53.31 -33.85 4.17
CA LEU A 81 53.34 -33.05 5.39
C LEU A 81 52.70 -33.83 6.54
N GLU A 82 53.44 -34.01 7.62
CA GLU A 82 52.90 -34.42 8.92
C GLU A 82 52.69 -33.18 9.78
N VAL A 83 51.46 -32.99 10.26
CA VAL A 83 51.02 -31.74 10.92
C VAL A 83 49.97 -32.01 11.98
N SER A 84 50.09 -31.32 13.12
CA SER A 84 49.05 -31.28 14.15
C SER A 84 48.13 -30.08 13.96
N ILE A 85 46.82 -30.33 13.80
CA ILE A 85 45.78 -29.31 13.67
C ILE A 85 44.67 -29.59 14.68
N ARG A 86 44.42 -28.65 15.61
CA ARG A 86 43.43 -28.80 16.70
C ARG A 86 43.57 -30.13 17.48
N GLY A 87 44.81 -30.54 17.77
CA GLY A 87 45.12 -31.78 18.50
C GLY A 87 45.08 -33.07 17.67
N ARG A 88 44.74 -32.99 16.38
CA ARG A 88 44.74 -34.14 15.45
C ARG A 88 46.03 -34.20 14.67
N LEU A 89 46.73 -35.33 14.70
CA LEU A 89 47.94 -35.55 13.93
C LEU A 89 47.60 -36.12 12.55
N LEU A 90 47.78 -35.30 11.53
CA LEU A 90 47.45 -35.61 10.14
C LEU A 90 48.72 -35.80 9.30
N ARG A 91 48.63 -36.71 8.33
CA ARG A 91 49.59 -36.87 7.25
C ARG A 91 48.88 -36.56 5.93
N ILE A 92 49.34 -35.51 5.26
CA ILE A 92 48.78 -35.04 4.00
C ILE A 92 49.84 -35.23 2.91
N GLN A 93 49.57 -36.14 1.99
CA GLN A 93 50.42 -36.39 0.83
C GLN A 93 49.72 -35.87 -0.42
N ARG A 94 50.38 -34.99 -1.18
CA ARG A 94 49.87 -34.44 -2.44
C ARG A 94 50.89 -34.60 -3.56
N SER A 95 50.37 -34.87 -4.75
CA SER A 95 51.10 -34.85 -6.01
C SER A 95 50.38 -33.90 -6.96
N PRO A 96 51.03 -32.89 -7.54
CA PRO A 96 50.44 -32.10 -8.62
C PRO A 96 50.31 -32.93 -9.89
N ALA A 97 49.54 -32.44 -10.85
CA ALA A 97 49.48 -33.01 -12.19
C ALA A 97 50.84 -32.84 -12.88
N TRP A 98 51.33 -33.90 -13.54
CA TRP A 98 52.62 -33.87 -14.23
C TRP A 98 52.68 -34.87 -15.38
N HIS A 99 53.60 -34.65 -16.32
CA HIS A 99 53.83 -35.56 -17.44
C HIS A 99 54.88 -36.61 -17.09
N ARG A 100 54.49 -37.89 -17.06
CA ARG A 100 55.39 -39.02 -16.84
C ARG A 100 55.67 -39.79 -18.13
N PRO A 101 56.84 -40.42 -18.29
CA PRO A 101 57.10 -41.37 -19.36
C PRO A 101 56.08 -42.52 -19.35
N LYS A 102 55.59 -42.91 -20.52
CA LYS A 102 54.68 -44.06 -20.63
C LYS A 102 55.38 -45.35 -20.16
N LEU A 103 54.67 -46.19 -19.41
CA LEU A 103 55.15 -47.51 -18.99
C LEU A 103 55.33 -48.48 -20.17
N ARG A 104 54.65 -48.22 -21.29
CA ARG A 104 54.72 -48.99 -22.54
C ARG A 104 54.66 -48.03 -23.73
N GLY A 105 55.59 -48.16 -24.68
CA GLY A 105 55.72 -47.30 -25.87
C GLY A 105 56.55 -46.04 -25.63
N THR A 106 56.68 -45.19 -26.66
CA THR A 106 57.40 -43.91 -26.60
C THR A 106 56.46 -42.75 -26.27
N GLY A 107 56.98 -41.72 -25.57
CA GLY A 107 56.26 -40.49 -25.24
C GLY A 107 55.82 -40.36 -23.78
N PHE A 108 55.15 -39.25 -23.48
CA PHE A 108 54.69 -38.89 -22.13
C PHE A 108 53.17 -39.05 -21.99
N THR A 109 52.70 -39.24 -20.76
CA THR A 109 51.28 -39.26 -20.38
C THR A 109 51.08 -38.39 -19.15
N GLU A 110 49.95 -37.68 -19.07
CA GLU A 110 49.62 -36.86 -17.91
C GLU A 110 49.13 -37.74 -16.75
N GLU A 111 49.79 -37.63 -15.61
CA GLU A 111 49.31 -38.14 -14.34
C GLU A 111 48.58 -37.03 -13.60
N LYS A 112 47.29 -37.24 -13.32
CA LYS A 112 46.44 -36.26 -12.63
C LYS A 112 46.90 -36.02 -11.20
N SER A 113 46.54 -34.86 -10.66
CA SER A 113 46.76 -34.51 -9.25
C SER A 113 46.15 -35.55 -8.31
N LYS A 114 46.87 -35.86 -7.22
CA LYS A 114 46.45 -36.81 -6.19
C LYS A 114 46.58 -36.19 -4.80
N VAL A 115 45.70 -36.59 -3.90
CA VAL A 115 45.81 -36.32 -2.47
C VAL A 115 45.50 -37.58 -1.68
N VAL A 116 46.20 -37.75 -0.56
CA VAL A 116 45.87 -38.74 0.46
C VAL A 116 45.99 -38.03 1.79
N VAL A 117 44.88 -37.93 2.53
CA VAL A 117 44.87 -37.44 3.91
C VAL A 117 44.67 -38.63 4.83
N SER A 118 45.54 -38.78 5.82
CA SER A 118 45.41 -39.78 6.87
C SER A 118 45.55 -39.14 8.24
N GLU A 119 44.93 -39.74 9.25
CA GLU A 119 45.04 -39.35 10.65
C GLU A 119 45.66 -40.47 11.47
N ARG A 120 46.50 -40.09 12.44
CA ARG A 120 47.08 -41.04 13.38
C ARG A 120 46.12 -41.24 14.55
N LEU A 121 45.60 -42.46 14.69
CA LEU A 121 44.78 -42.88 15.83
C LEU A 121 45.55 -43.99 16.56
N GLY A 122 46.09 -43.68 17.73
CA GLY A 122 47.01 -44.57 18.45
C GLY A 122 48.32 -44.79 17.68
N SER A 123 48.64 -46.04 17.35
CA SER A 123 49.87 -46.42 16.65
C SER A 123 49.72 -46.52 15.13
N SER A 124 48.50 -46.44 14.57
CA SER A 124 48.24 -46.63 13.14
C SER A 124 47.69 -45.39 12.44
N TRP A 125 48.00 -45.28 11.15
CA TRP A 125 47.47 -44.25 10.25
C TRP A 125 46.19 -44.75 9.58
N HIS A 126 45.13 -43.95 9.67
CA HIS A 126 43.82 -44.23 9.07
C HIS A 126 43.56 -43.24 7.95
N GLY A 127 43.22 -43.71 6.75
CA GLY A 127 42.89 -42.85 5.62
C GLY A 127 41.57 -42.12 5.86
N LEU A 128 41.57 -40.79 5.70
CA LEU A 128 40.39 -39.94 5.81
C LEU A 128 39.75 -39.68 4.45
N THR A 129 40.55 -39.26 3.46
CA THR A 129 40.06 -39.02 2.10
C THR A 129 41.19 -39.06 1.09
N THR A 130 40.84 -39.42 -0.15
CA THR A 130 41.71 -39.34 -1.33
C THR A 130 41.16 -38.39 -2.40
N ARG A 131 40.07 -37.67 -2.09
CA ARG A 131 39.43 -36.72 -3.01
C ARG A 131 39.95 -35.31 -2.76
N LEU A 132 40.25 -34.58 -3.83
CA LEU A 132 40.84 -33.23 -3.76
C LEU A 132 39.94 -32.24 -3.02
N ASP A 133 38.64 -32.24 -3.34
CA ASP A 133 37.66 -31.31 -2.78
C ASP A 133 37.43 -31.58 -1.29
N GLU A 134 37.16 -32.83 -0.92
CA GLU A 134 36.98 -33.25 0.48
C GLU A 134 38.23 -32.98 1.33
N ALA A 135 39.44 -33.19 0.76
CA ALA A 135 40.68 -32.84 1.45
C ALA A 135 40.82 -31.33 1.67
N GLY A 136 40.38 -30.52 0.70
CA GLY A 136 40.33 -29.06 0.82
C GLY A 136 39.38 -28.61 1.92
N ASP A 137 38.15 -29.12 1.94
CA ASP A 137 37.15 -28.80 2.96
C ASP A 137 37.57 -29.27 4.35
N LEU A 138 38.14 -30.46 4.46
CA LEU A 138 38.63 -31.01 5.73
C LEU A 138 39.76 -30.16 6.30
N VAL A 139 40.81 -29.88 5.52
CA VAL A 139 41.97 -29.13 5.99
C VAL A 139 41.60 -27.67 6.24
N GLY A 140 40.82 -27.05 5.32
CA GLY A 140 40.32 -25.69 5.46
C GLY A 140 39.42 -25.50 6.68
N GLY A 141 38.48 -26.43 6.92
CA GLY A 141 37.61 -26.42 8.09
C GLY A 141 38.36 -26.61 9.41
N LEU A 142 39.39 -27.46 9.44
CA LEU A 142 40.23 -27.66 10.63
C LEU A 142 41.13 -26.45 10.93
N LEU A 143 41.67 -25.80 9.90
CA LEU A 143 42.44 -24.56 10.06
C LEU A 143 41.55 -23.35 10.36
N GLY A 144 40.28 -23.39 9.95
CA GLY A 144 39.33 -22.28 10.10
C GLY A 144 39.59 -21.10 9.16
N MET A 145 40.40 -21.31 8.12
CA MET A 145 40.76 -20.29 7.14
C MET A 145 41.08 -20.92 5.78
N ASN A 146 40.81 -20.18 4.71
CA ASN A 146 41.13 -20.58 3.33
C ASN A 146 42.61 -20.31 2.99
N ALA A 147 43.05 -20.72 1.79
CA ALA A 147 44.44 -20.61 1.36
C ALA A 147 44.94 -19.16 1.35
N ASP A 148 44.16 -18.23 0.81
CA ASP A 148 44.50 -16.81 0.74
C ASP A 148 44.69 -16.21 2.14
N GLN A 149 43.77 -16.51 3.07
CA GLN A 149 43.86 -16.08 4.47
C GLN A 149 45.10 -16.68 5.15
N PHE A 150 45.40 -17.95 4.93
CA PHE A 150 46.57 -18.60 5.49
C PHE A 150 47.88 -17.95 4.99
N TRP A 151 47.96 -17.62 3.70
CA TRP A 151 49.11 -16.93 3.12
C TRP A 151 49.31 -15.50 3.63
N GLN A 152 48.28 -14.86 4.16
CA GLN A 152 48.36 -13.51 4.70
C GLN A 152 48.72 -13.51 6.20
N VAL A 153 48.32 -14.55 6.94
CA VAL A 153 48.44 -14.60 8.41
C VAL A 153 49.60 -15.46 8.88
N ALA A 154 49.76 -16.66 8.31
CA ALA A 154 50.70 -17.67 8.79
C ALA A 154 51.99 -17.69 7.97
N MET A 155 51.93 -17.23 6.72
CA MET A 155 53.08 -16.99 5.87
C MET A 155 53.22 -15.49 5.69
N LEU A 156 54.45 -14.98 5.65
CA LEU A 156 54.72 -13.62 5.19
C LEU A 156 55.50 -13.75 3.87
N PRO A 157 54.80 -13.88 2.72
CA PRO A 157 55.46 -13.93 1.43
C PRO A 157 56.30 -12.67 1.25
N GLN A 158 57.50 -12.84 0.70
CA GLN A 158 58.45 -11.75 0.48
C GLN A 158 57.80 -10.65 -0.39
N GLY A 159 57.51 -9.49 0.21
CA GLY A 159 56.94 -8.31 -0.46
C GLY A 159 55.46 -8.00 -0.15
N ASP A 160 54.65 -8.99 0.25
CA ASP A 160 53.20 -8.78 0.46
C ASP A 160 52.86 -8.20 1.84
N PHE A 161 53.71 -8.41 2.85
CA PHE A 161 53.54 -7.73 4.16
C PHE A 161 53.69 -6.21 4.04
N ALA A 162 54.58 -5.74 3.15
CA ALA A 162 54.71 -4.31 2.88
C ALA A 162 53.44 -3.75 2.22
N LYS A 163 52.73 -4.54 1.39
CA LYS A 163 51.43 -4.14 0.84
C LYS A 163 50.37 -4.07 1.93
N PHE A 164 50.33 -5.03 2.87
CA PHE A 164 49.41 -4.97 4.01
C PHE A 164 49.61 -3.72 4.88
N LEU A 165 50.86 -3.38 5.22
CA LEU A 165 51.17 -2.16 5.99
C LEU A 165 50.83 -0.87 5.25
N ARG A 166 50.90 -0.90 3.91
CA ARG A 166 50.63 0.25 3.02
C ARG A 166 49.19 0.29 2.50
N ALA A 167 48.38 -0.74 2.75
CA ALA A 167 46.98 -0.81 2.34
C ALA A 167 46.19 0.33 3.00
N ASP A 168 45.27 0.91 2.22
CA ASP A 168 44.40 1.97 2.70
C ASP A 168 43.37 1.45 3.72
N GLY A 169 42.62 2.37 4.34
CA GLY A 169 41.68 2.03 5.41
C GLY A 169 40.58 1.04 4.96
N GLU A 170 40.17 1.11 3.69
CA GLU A 170 39.10 0.27 3.14
C GLU A 170 39.61 -1.14 2.81
N GLU A 171 40.79 -1.25 2.18
CA GLU A 171 41.46 -2.52 1.92
C GLU A 171 41.81 -3.24 3.23
N ARG A 172 42.31 -2.50 4.22
CA ARG A 172 42.60 -3.04 5.55
C ARG A 172 41.32 -3.50 6.26
N ALA A 173 40.23 -2.74 6.19
CA ALA A 173 38.95 -3.13 6.75
C ALA A 173 38.41 -4.43 6.09
N LYS A 174 38.46 -4.53 4.75
CA LYS A 174 38.07 -5.75 4.02
C LYS A 174 38.92 -6.97 4.41
N LEU A 175 40.21 -6.77 4.66
CA LEU A 175 41.09 -7.83 5.13
C LEU A 175 40.74 -8.27 6.56
N LEU A 176 40.51 -7.32 7.47
CA LEU A 176 40.09 -7.61 8.84
C LEU A 176 38.70 -8.27 8.90
N GLU A 177 37.75 -7.84 8.06
CA GLU A 177 36.41 -8.44 7.93
C GLU A 177 36.46 -9.88 7.42
N ARG A 178 37.49 -10.24 6.66
CA ARG A 178 37.74 -11.63 6.23
C ARG A 178 38.45 -12.45 7.30
N LEU A 179 39.30 -11.81 8.12
CA LEU A 179 40.07 -12.47 9.18
C LEU A 179 39.22 -12.78 10.41
N PHE A 180 38.30 -11.89 10.74
CA PHE A 180 37.33 -12.05 11.81
C PHE A 180 36.00 -12.51 11.22
N THR A 181 35.21 -13.29 11.96
CA THR A 181 33.89 -13.76 11.49
C THR A 181 32.86 -12.63 11.56
N VAL A 182 33.08 -11.53 10.82
CA VAL A 182 32.23 -10.34 10.86
C VAL A 182 31.06 -10.45 9.88
N LYS A 183 31.08 -11.43 8.97
CA LYS A 183 30.02 -11.71 7.98
C LYS A 183 28.60 -11.74 8.58
N VAL A 184 28.47 -12.22 9.82
CA VAL A 184 27.17 -12.27 10.52
C VAL A 184 26.61 -10.87 10.81
N PHE A 185 27.48 -9.91 11.14
CA PHE A 185 27.09 -8.53 11.41
C PHE A 185 26.76 -7.78 10.13
N THR A 186 27.55 -7.96 9.07
CA THR A 186 27.27 -7.37 7.75
C THR A 186 25.93 -7.87 7.19
N ALA A 187 25.61 -9.15 7.39
CA ALA A 187 24.31 -9.73 7.04
C ALA A 187 23.15 -9.15 7.87
N ALA A 188 23.35 -8.98 9.18
CA ALA A 188 22.33 -8.40 10.07
C ALA A 188 22.05 -6.93 9.72
N GLU A 189 23.08 -6.13 9.44
CA GLU A 189 22.94 -4.73 9.01
C GLU A 189 22.15 -4.64 7.70
N SER A 190 22.48 -5.48 6.72
CA SER A 190 21.79 -5.52 5.44
C SER A 190 20.31 -5.90 5.59
N TRP A 191 20.03 -6.88 6.46
CA TRP A 191 18.65 -7.28 6.77
C TRP A 191 17.87 -6.14 7.45
N LEU A 192 18.45 -5.47 8.46
CA LEU A 192 17.82 -4.33 9.13
C LEU A 192 17.54 -3.16 8.16
N ALA A 193 18.47 -2.89 7.25
CA ALA A 193 18.31 -1.84 6.24
C ALA A 193 17.13 -2.12 5.29
N GLU A 194 16.96 -3.37 4.85
CA GLU A 194 15.82 -3.78 4.04
C GLU A 194 14.50 -3.75 4.83
N GLN A 195 14.48 -4.22 6.08
CA GLN A 195 13.27 -4.12 6.93
C GLN A 195 12.84 -2.66 7.13
N ARG A 196 13.78 -1.76 7.39
CA ARG A 196 13.50 -0.32 7.51
C ARG A 196 12.88 0.23 6.22
N LYS A 197 13.39 -0.17 5.06
CA LYS A 197 12.90 0.29 3.76
C LYS A 197 11.47 -0.20 3.47
N LEU A 198 11.17 -1.44 3.81
CA LEU A 198 9.82 -2.02 3.66
C LEU A 198 8.82 -1.32 4.60
N ALA A 199 9.14 -1.21 5.89
CA ALA A 199 8.29 -0.54 6.87
C ALA A 199 8.06 0.94 6.53
N TRP A 200 9.09 1.63 6.01
CA TRP A 200 8.94 3.01 5.56
C TRP A 200 7.98 3.15 4.37
N ARG A 201 8.05 2.24 3.39
CA ARG A 201 7.12 2.23 2.25
C ARG A 201 5.68 1.97 2.69
N GLU A 202 5.46 0.98 3.54
CA GLU A 202 4.13 0.66 4.09
C GLU A 202 3.56 1.86 4.87
N ALA A 203 4.38 2.51 5.71
CA ALA A 203 3.96 3.71 6.43
C ALA A 203 3.60 4.88 5.50
N GLN A 204 4.30 5.06 4.38
CA GLN A 204 3.97 6.07 3.38
C GLN A 204 2.65 5.76 2.66
N GLU A 205 2.43 4.51 2.26
CA GLU A 205 1.18 4.08 1.62
C GLU A 205 -0.02 4.26 2.55
N LEU A 206 0.10 3.85 3.82
CA LEU A 206 -0.95 4.05 4.82
C LEU A 206 -1.23 5.52 5.08
N ARG A 207 -0.19 6.37 5.14
CA ARG A 207 -0.37 7.83 5.27
C ARG A 207 -1.14 8.41 4.09
N GLN A 208 -0.80 8.02 2.86
CA GLN A 208 -1.54 8.46 1.67
C GLN A 208 -3.01 8.04 1.71
N GLN A 209 -3.31 6.84 2.20
CA GLN A 209 -4.70 6.38 2.36
C GLN A 209 -5.46 7.21 3.40
N VAL A 210 -4.81 7.57 4.52
CA VAL A 210 -5.39 8.45 5.55
C VAL A 210 -5.63 9.85 5.00
N ASP A 211 -4.65 10.45 4.32
CA ASP A 211 -4.76 11.78 3.71
C ASP A 211 -5.89 11.83 2.68
N PHE A 212 -5.99 10.78 1.85
CA PHE A 212 -7.08 10.65 0.88
C PHE A 212 -8.45 10.56 1.57
N ALA A 213 -8.57 9.79 2.66
CA ALA A 213 -9.81 9.70 3.42
C ALA A 213 -10.18 11.04 4.07
N ILE A 214 -9.21 11.77 4.63
CA ILE A 214 -9.41 13.12 5.17
C ILE A 214 -9.96 14.04 4.08
N GLN A 215 -9.32 14.11 2.91
CA GLN A 215 -9.77 14.97 1.80
C GLN A 215 -11.21 14.67 1.38
N ARG A 216 -11.58 13.39 1.30
CA ARG A 216 -12.97 13.00 0.96
C ARG A 216 -13.98 13.43 2.02
N VAL A 217 -13.61 13.35 3.30
CA VAL A 217 -14.46 13.83 4.40
C VAL A 217 -14.58 15.35 4.37
N GLU A 218 -13.49 16.07 4.10
CA GLU A 218 -13.51 17.53 3.96
C GLU A 218 -14.40 17.99 2.80
N GLU A 219 -14.29 17.34 1.64
CA GLU A 219 -15.11 17.64 0.47
C GLU A 219 -16.59 17.39 0.74
N ALA A 220 -16.93 16.26 1.39
CA ALA A 220 -18.32 15.93 1.73
C ALA A 220 -18.91 16.86 2.81
N ALA A 221 -18.10 17.32 3.76
CA ALA A 221 -18.53 18.23 4.81
C ALA A 221 -18.82 19.65 4.27
N GLY A 222 -18.03 20.10 3.28
CA GLY A 222 -18.09 21.46 2.74
C GLY A 222 -17.72 22.54 3.78
N ASP A 223 -17.63 23.79 3.32
CA ASP A 223 -17.10 24.89 4.15
C ASP A 223 -17.99 25.24 5.34
N GLY A 224 -19.32 25.13 5.19
CA GLY A 224 -20.25 25.49 6.28
C GLY A 224 -20.09 24.60 7.51
N LEU A 225 -19.98 23.29 7.32
CA LEU A 225 -19.83 22.34 8.41
C LEU A 225 -18.42 22.41 9.02
N ARG A 226 -17.39 22.60 8.19
CA ARG A 226 -16.00 22.78 8.64
C ARG A 226 -15.83 24.04 9.49
N THR A 227 -16.42 25.16 9.07
CA THR A 227 -16.39 26.42 9.83
C THR A 227 -17.10 26.31 11.18
N SER A 228 -18.12 25.45 11.27
CA SER A 228 -18.85 25.20 12.52
C SER A 228 -17.99 24.50 13.58
N LEU A 229 -16.95 23.77 13.18
CA LEU A 229 -16.01 23.12 14.10
C LEU A 229 -14.88 24.04 14.58
N THR A 230 -14.51 25.06 13.79
CA THR A 230 -13.48 26.04 14.15
C THR A 230 -13.96 27.10 15.15
N HIS A 231 -15.24 27.10 15.49
CA HIS A 231 -15.81 27.85 16.61
C HIS A 231 -16.33 26.93 17.72
N PRO A 232 -15.45 26.16 18.39
CA PRO A 232 -15.85 25.45 19.59
C PRO A 232 -16.11 26.43 20.74
N ALA A 233 -16.88 25.98 21.73
CA ALA A 233 -16.98 26.66 23.02
C ALA A 233 -15.56 26.91 23.60
N PRO A 234 -15.35 27.97 24.41
CA PRO A 234 -14.02 28.55 24.71
C PRO A 234 -13.00 27.66 25.46
N ALA A 235 -13.25 26.37 25.67
CA ALA A 235 -12.42 25.50 26.50
C ALA A 235 -11.78 24.29 25.79
N GLU A 236 -12.15 23.97 24.53
CA GLU A 236 -11.59 22.82 23.82
C GLU A 236 -10.86 23.23 22.53
N THR A 237 -9.63 22.75 22.36
CA THR A 237 -8.90 22.85 21.10
C THR A 237 -9.66 22.02 20.06
N PRO A 238 -10.04 22.60 18.90
CA PRO A 238 -10.74 21.84 17.88
C PRO A 238 -9.86 20.68 17.41
N PRO A 239 -10.42 19.48 17.20
CA PRO A 239 -9.65 18.35 16.72
C PRO A 239 -9.09 18.65 15.33
N ASP A 240 -7.80 18.35 15.14
CA ASP A 240 -7.07 18.60 13.90
C ASP A 240 -6.93 17.30 13.09
N PRO A 241 -7.32 17.27 11.81
CA PRO A 241 -7.15 16.10 10.96
C PRO A 241 -5.70 15.64 10.82
N GLY A 242 -4.71 16.54 10.97
CA GLY A 242 -3.29 16.16 10.92
C GLY A 242 -2.79 15.40 12.16
N THR A 243 -3.43 15.61 13.31
CA THR A 243 -2.99 15.06 14.59
C THR A 243 -3.86 13.87 15.04
N ASP A 244 -5.18 13.96 14.87
CA ASP A 244 -6.13 12.89 15.20
C ASP A 244 -7.33 12.89 14.21
N PRO A 245 -7.16 12.22 13.04
CA PRO A 245 -8.18 12.16 12.00
C PRO A 245 -9.51 11.56 12.47
N LEU A 246 -9.47 10.61 13.41
CA LEU A 246 -10.66 9.89 13.87
C LEU A 246 -11.50 10.78 14.79
N ARG A 247 -10.87 11.46 15.76
CA ARG A 247 -11.58 12.41 16.62
C ARG A 247 -12.14 13.58 15.81
N TRP A 248 -11.38 14.07 14.83
CA TRP A 248 -11.84 15.11 13.91
C TRP A 248 -13.06 14.67 13.09
N ALA A 249 -13.01 13.50 12.46
CA ALA A 249 -14.13 12.96 11.69
C ALA A 249 -15.37 12.69 12.55
N GLY A 250 -15.16 12.24 13.80
CA GLY A 250 -16.24 12.09 14.78
C GLY A 250 -16.93 13.41 15.11
N ALA A 251 -16.16 14.46 15.39
CA ALA A 251 -16.70 15.79 15.65
C ALA A 251 -17.47 16.36 14.45
N LEU A 252 -16.97 16.16 13.23
CA LEU A 252 -17.69 16.51 11.99
C LEU A 252 -19.04 15.78 11.88
N LEU A 253 -19.05 14.48 12.16
CA LEU A 253 -20.28 13.68 12.09
C LEU A 253 -21.31 14.16 13.12
N ASP A 254 -20.89 14.48 14.33
CA ASP A 254 -21.79 15.00 15.37
C ASP A 254 -22.32 16.39 15.01
N ALA A 255 -21.47 17.27 14.45
CA ALA A 255 -21.90 18.55 13.91
C ALA A 255 -22.94 18.37 12.78
N ALA A 256 -22.71 17.44 11.85
CA ALA A 256 -23.65 17.14 10.76
C ALA A 256 -25.00 16.65 11.31
N ARG A 257 -24.98 15.74 12.29
CA ARG A 257 -26.19 15.25 12.96
C ARG A 257 -26.96 16.38 13.64
N ALA A 258 -26.26 17.28 14.32
CA ALA A 258 -26.88 18.44 14.96
C ALA A 258 -27.58 19.36 13.94
N VAL A 259 -26.95 19.59 12.78
CA VAL A 259 -27.57 20.35 11.68
C VAL A 259 -28.83 19.66 11.17
N VAL A 260 -28.78 18.35 10.91
CA VAL A 260 -29.95 17.57 10.43
C VAL A 260 -31.12 17.67 11.42
N VAL A 261 -30.85 17.51 12.72
CA VAL A 261 -31.88 17.62 13.77
C VAL A 261 -32.48 19.02 13.79
N ARG A 262 -31.65 20.07 13.75
CA ARG A 262 -32.13 21.47 13.75
C ARG A 262 -33.00 21.76 12.52
N THR A 263 -32.53 21.40 11.33
CA THR A 263 -33.26 21.65 10.08
C THR A 263 -34.58 20.88 10.03
N ALA A 264 -34.63 19.65 10.56
CA ALA A 264 -35.89 18.90 10.68
C ALA A 264 -36.90 19.57 11.63
N GLN A 265 -36.42 20.15 12.75
CA GLN A 265 -37.27 20.91 13.67
C GLN A 265 -37.79 22.21 13.03
N GLU A 266 -36.93 22.94 12.31
CA GLU A 266 -37.30 24.15 11.58
C GLU A 266 -38.33 23.87 10.48
N ASP A 267 -38.15 22.81 9.69
CA ASP A 267 -39.11 22.37 8.67
C ASP A 267 -40.47 21.99 9.28
N ALA A 268 -40.46 21.22 10.37
CA ALA A 268 -41.67 20.86 11.08
C ALA A 268 -42.42 22.10 11.61
N ALA A 269 -41.70 23.07 12.18
CA ALA A 269 -42.26 24.33 12.66
C ALA A 269 -42.82 25.19 11.52
N ALA A 270 -42.08 25.32 10.41
CA ALA A 270 -42.51 26.03 9.22
C ALA A 270 -43.78 25.39 8.61
N GLY A 271 -43.83 24.05 8.56
CA GLY A 271 -45.01 23.31 8.10
C GLY A 271 -46.23 23.52 8.99
N GLN A 272 -46.06 23.59 10.31
CA GLN A 272 -47.15 23.93 11.24
C GLN A 272 -47.63 25.38 11.04
N ALA A 273 -46.70 26.33 10.91
CA ALA A 273 -47.01 27.73 10.67
C ALA A 273 -47.78 27.93 9.35
N LEU A 274 -47.36 27.24 8.28
CA LEU A 274 -48.05 27.26 6.99
C LEU A 274 -49.48 26.72 7.08
N ARG A 275 -49.69 25.57 7.76
CA ARG A 275 -51.03 25.01 7.97
C ARG A 275 -51.93 25.96 8.75
N ALA A 276 -51.41 26.58 9.82
CA ALA A 276 -52.15 27.55 10.60
C ALA A 276 -52.51 28.81 9.80
N ALA A 277 -51.57 29.32 9.00
CA ALA A 277 -51.80 30.45 8.11
C ALA A 277 -52.87 30.13 7.06
N ARG A 278 -52.83 28.93 6.46
CA ARG A 278 -53.83 28.48 5.48
C ARG A 278 -55.23 28.41 6.08
N LEU A 279 -55.36 27.83 7.27
CA LEU A 279 -56.64 27.77 7.97
C LEU A 279 -57.21 29.17 8.23
N ARG A 280 -56.40 30.12 8.71
CA ARG A 280 -56.82 31.51 8.92
C ARG A 280 -57.25 32.18 7.62
N PHE A 281 -56.52 31.94 6.53
CA PHE A 281 -56.87 32.47 5.22
C PHE A 281 -58.22 31.92 4.71
N ASP A 282 -58.45 30.61 4.83
CA ASP A 282 -59.70 29.99 4.40
C ASP A 282 -60.88 30.50 5.26
N GLN A 283 -60.69 30.67 6.57
CA GLN A 283 -61.68 31.27 7.48
C GLN A 283 -62.00 32.72 7.12
N ALA A 284 -60.97 33.53 6.84
CA ALA A 284 -61.14 34.93 6.42
C ALA A 284 -61.87 35.04 5.09
N THR A 285 -61.55 34.16 4.13
CA THR A 285 -62.22 34.09 2.82
C THR A 285 -63.70 33.72 2.97
N ALA A 286 -64.00 32.70 3.79
CA ALA A 286 -65.38 32.30 4.07
C ALA A 286 -66.17 33.37 4.83
N LEU A 287 -65.52 34.17 5.68
CA LEU A 287 -66.16 35.32 6.33
C LEU A 287 -66.45 36.44 5.33
N ALA A 288 -65.48 36.80 4.48
CA ALA A 288 -65.66 37.81 3.45
C ALA A 288 -66.78 37.46 2.47
N ASP A 289 -66.88 36.18 2.05
CA ASP A 289 -67.97 35.71 1.19
C ASP A 289 -69.34 35.82 1.89
N ARG A 290 -69.43 35.45 3.18
CA ARG A 290 -70.66 35.63 3.98
C ARG A 290 -71.07 37.10 4.10
N GLN A 291 -70.11 37.99 4.34
CA GLN A 291 -70.36 39.43 4.41
C GLN A 291 -70.85 39.99 3.07
N ARG A 292 -70.24 39.56 1.95
CA ARG A 292 -70.69 39.94 0.59
C ARG A 292 -72.12 39.49 0.32
N ARG A 293 -72.43 38.21 0.54
CA ARG A 293 -73.81 37.68 0.34
C ARG A 293 -74.84 38.39 1.21
N HIS A 294 -74.47 38.75 2.44
CA HIS A 294 -75.35 39.52 3.32
C HIS A 294 -75.62 40.93 2.78
N ALA A 295 -74.58 41.63 2.30
CA ALA A 295 -74.73 42.95 1.69
C ALA A 295 -75.58 42.92 0.40
N GLU A 296 -75.41 41.89 -0.43
CA GLU A 296 -76.23 41.63 -1.63
C GLU A 296 -77.69 41.38 -1.24
N ALA A 297 -77.95 40.53 -0.22
CA ALA A 297 -79.29 40.25 0.27
C ALA A 297 -79.99 41.49 0.84
N LEU A 298 -79.27 42.34 1.58
CA LEU A 298 -79.79 43.61 2.09
C LEU A 298 -80.14 44.57 0.95
N THR A 299 -79.30 44.63 -0.08
CA THR A 299 -79.57 45.45 -1.28
C THR A 299 -80.82 44.95 -2.00
N ALA A 300 -80.91 43.63 -2.25
CA ALA A 300 -82.07 43.03 -2.88
C ALA A 300 -83.37 43.26 -2.08
N ARG A 301 -83.31 43.17 -0.74
CA ARG A 301 -84.46 43.46 0.13
C ARG A 301 -84.91 44.91 -0.03
N ARG A 302 -83.99 45.88 -0.01
CA ARG A 302 -84.32 47.30 -0.22
C ARG A 302 -85.01 47.54 -1.56
N THR A 303 -84.50 46.95 -2.64
CA THR A 303 -85.13 47.07 -3.97
C THR A 303 -86.54 46.46 -4.02
N LEU A 304 -86.77 45.36 -3.31
CA LEU A 304 -88.12 44.78 -3.20
C LEU A 304 -89.05 45.66 -2.37
N ASP A 305 -88.55 46.22 -1.26
CA ASP A 305 -89.31 47.14 -0.40
C ASP A 305 -89.71 48.41 -1.18
N GLU A 306 -88.78 49.00 -1.95
CA GLU A 306 -89.04 50.17 -2.82
C GLU A 306 -90.11 49.89 -3.89
N ARG A 307 -90.21 48.64 -4.37
CA ARG A 307 -91.21 48.21 -5.36
C ARG A 307 -92.51 47.70 -4.72
N ALA A 308 -92.60 47.65 -3.40
CA ALA A 308 -93.76 47.09 -2.71
C ALA A 308 -95.02 47.93 -2.95
N ASP A 309 -94.87 49.26 -2.87
CA ASP A 309 -95.96 50.22 -3.09
C ASP A 309 -96.45 50.16 -4.55
N GLU A 310 -95.52 50.21 -5.52
CA GLU A 310 -95.85 50.07 -6.95
C GLU A 310 -96.59 48.74 -7.23
N ARG A 311 -96.14 47.64 -6.62
CA ARG A 311 -96.82 46.35 -6.77
C ARG A 311 -98.20 46.35 -6.13
N ALA A 312 -98.38 46.99 -4.98
CA ALA A 312 -99.67 47.10 -4.29
C ALA A 312 -100.66 47.92 -5.14
N ASP A 313 -100.21 49.03 -5.72
CA ASP A 313 -101.01 49.86 -6.63
C ASP A 313 -101.42 49.07 -7.87
N LEU A 314 -100.48 48.38 -8.52
CA LEU A 314 -100.78 47.52 -9.67
C LEU A 314 -101.75 46.38 -9.31
N GLN A 315 -101.63 45.80 -8.12
CA GLN A 315 -102.58 44.78 -7.65
C GLN A 315 -103.98 45.35 -7.44
N ALA A 316 -104.10 46.55 -6.87
CA ALA A 316 -105.38 47.22 -6.72
C ALA A 316 -106.03 47.49 -8.10
N ILE A 317 -105.25 47.95 -9.08
CA ILE A 317 -105.72 48.14 -10.46
C ILE A 317 -106.21 46.82 -11.07
N LEU A 318 -105.48 45.72 -10.88
CA LEU A 318 -105.90 44.40 -11.36
C LEU A 318 -107.19 43.93 -10.69
N ASP A 319 -107.33 44.14 -9.38
CA ASP A 319 -108.53 43.77 -8.64
C ASP A 319 -109.74 44.61 -9.10
N ASP A 320 -109.54 45.90 -9.38
CA ASP A 320 -110.56 46.80 -9.92
C ASP A 320 -110.97 46.38 -11.34
N ALA A 321 -110.00 46.06 -12.20
CA ALA A 321 -110.23 45.54 -13.54
C ALA A 321 -111.01 44.21 -13.48
N ALA A 322 -110.64 43.29 -12.58
CA ALA A 322 -111.35 42.03 -12.38
C ALA A 322 -112.78 42.24 -11.87
N ARG A 323 -113.03 43.25 -11.01
CA ARG A 323 -114.39 43.62 -10.60
C ARG A 323 -115.20 44.20 -11.77
N ALA A 324 -114.58 45.04 -12.60
CA ALA A 324 -115.22 45.60 -13.78
C ALA A 324 -115.56 44.52 -14.83
N ASP A 325 -114.65 43.59 -15.10
CA ASP A 325 -114.83 42.49 -16.06
C ASP A 325 -116.08 41.65 -15.75
N ARG A 326 -116.40 41.45 -14.45
CA ARG A 326 -117.61 40.74 -14.03
C ARG A 326 -118.92 41.44 -14.41
N VAL A 327 -118.93 42.78 -14.53
CA VAL A 327 -120.14 43.57 -14.84
C VAL A 327 -120.19 44.08 -16.28
N ILE A 328 -119.06 44.12 -17.00
CA ILE A 328 -119.00 44.52 -18.41
C ILE A 328 -120.00 43.76 -19.29
N PRO A 329 -120.14 42.43 -19.23
CA PRO A 329 -121.12 41.71 -20.04
C PRO A 329 -122.56 42.18 -19.78
N LEU A 330 -122.90 42.50 -18.53
CA LEU A 330 -124.23 42.99 -18.14
C LEU A 330 -124.48 44.42 -18.65
N ILE A 331 -123.48 45.29 -18.56
CA ILE A 331 -123.56 46.66 -19.10
C ILE A 331 -123.69 46.62 -20.63
N THR A 332 -122.87 45.81 -21.31
CA THR A 332 -122.93 45.63 -22.76
C THR A 332 -124.29 45.09 -23.20
N ALA A 333 -124.83 44.09 -22.50
CA ALA A 333 -126.18 43.58 -22.76
C ALA A 333 -127.26 44.66 -22.56
N THR A 334 -127.11 45.53 -21.55
CA THR A 334 -128.04 46.63 -21.29
C THR A 334 -127.97 47.69 -22.39
N ARG A 335 -126.77 48.12 -22.80
CA ARG A 335 -126.58 49.06 -23.92
C ARG A 335 -127.14 48.51 -25.23
N GLN A 336 -126.87 47.23 -25.55
CA GLN A 336 -127.44 46.58 -26.72
C GLN A 336 -128.98 46.58 -26.69
N ARG A 337 -129.58 46.37 -25.52
CA ARG A 337 -131.04 46.48 -25.33
C ARG A 337 -131.54 47.91 -25.49
N GLU A 338 -130.84 48.90 -24.96
CA GLU A 338 -131.19 50.33 -25.13
C GLU A 338 -131.09 50.77 -26.60
N GLU A 339 -130.02 50.40 -27.30
CA GLU A 339 -129.85 50.66 -28.73
C GLU A 339 -130.93 49.96 -29.55
N ALA A 340 -131.26 48.70 -29.24
CA ALA A 340 -132.35 47.98 -29.87
C ALA A 340 -133.71 48.66 -29.61
N ALA A 341 -133.95 49.15 -28.39
CA ALA A 341 -135.16 49.89 -28.04
C ALA A 341 -135.23 51.26 -28.72
N ALA A 342 -134.12 51.99 -28.80
CA ALA A 342 -134.03 53.25 -29.53
C ALA A 342 -134.31 53.03 -31.02
N LYS A 343 -133.66 52.03 -31.64
CA LYS A 343 -133.89 51.66 -33.04
C LYS A 343 -135.35 51.25 -33.26
N ALA A 344 -135.94 50.47 -32.35
CA ALA A 344 -137.37 50.13 -32.41
C ALA A 344 -138.27 51.36 -32.29
N ARG A 345 -137.95 52.34 -31.42
CA ARG A 345 -138.68 53.62 -31.33
C ARG A 345 -138.54 54.45 -32.61
N THR A 346 -137.35 54.52 -33.19
CA THR A 346 -137.14 55.24 -34.45
C THR A 346 -137.88 54.56 -35.60
N MET A 347 -137.85 53.23 -35.68
CA MET A 347 -138.63 52.47 -36.66
C MET A 347 -140.14 52.63 -36.43
N ALA A 348 -140.61 52.69 -35.18
CA ALA A 348 -142.01 52.95 -34.87
C ALA A 348 -142.41 54.39 -35.26
N ALA A 349 -141.55 55.39 -35.01
CA ALA A 349 -141.75 56.77 -35.43
C ALA A 349 -141.74 56.91 -36.96
N ASP A 350 -140.87 56.18 -37.66
CA ASP A 350 -140.80 56.16 -39.13
C ASP A 350 -141.98 55.38 -39.74
N ALA A 351 -142.49 54.34 -39.08
CA ALA A 351 -143.74 53.70 -39.46
C ALA A 351 -144.95 54.63 -39.25
N LEU A 352 -144.97 55.41 -38.16
CA LEU A 352 -145.99 56.42 -37.88
C LEU A 352 -145.95 57.60 -38.87
N SER A 353 -144.76 58.00 -39.33
CA SER A 353 -144.61 59.04 -40.35
C SER A 353 -145.08 58.57 -41.73
N ARG A 354 -144.83 57.29 -42.08
CA ARG A 354 -145.31 56.67 -43.34
C ARG A 354 -146.81 56.33 -43.34
N ALA A 355 -147.42 56.18 -42.16
CA ALA A 355 -148.84 55.86 -42.01
C ALA A 355 -149.75 57.09 -41.90
N ARG A 356 -149.19 58.31 -41.85
CA ARG A 356 -149.96 59.55 -41.98
C ARG A 356 -150.06 59.93 -43.47
N PRO A 357 -151.29 60.10 -43.99
CA PRO A 357 -151.55 60.43 -45.40
C PRO A 357 -151.12 61.84 -45.80
#